data_AF-A0A1F8SKY5-F1
#
_entry.id   AF-A0A1F8SKY5-F1
#
_cell.length_a   1.000
_cell.length_b   1.000
_cell.length_c   1.000
_cell.angle_alpha   90.00
_cell.angle_beta   90.00
_cell.angle_gamma   90.00
#
_symmetry.space_group_name_H-M   'P 1'
#
loop_
_entity.id
_entity.type
_entity.pdbx_description
1 polymer ?
#
loop_
_entity_poly.entity_id
_entity_poly.type
_entity_poly.pdbx_seq_one_letter_code
_entity_poly.pdbx_strand_id
1 'polypeptide(L)'
;MANSPGGLALPMIYRKDIQHSEQWYYLSLYMYLQDYDPIGFMGSLTESSACLERDDCNSGLPDAIDNLPSEGRLELWGRIMSDPRTSYIDGFRIEMPVSTDISWNPWKVVYSP
;
A
#
# COMPACT_ATOMS: atom_id res chain seq x y z
N MET A 1 -13.37 17.01 -20.68
CA MET A 1 -13.99 16.42 -19.48
C MET A 1 -12.85 15.98 -18.60
N ALA A 2 -12.71 16.56 -17.40
CA ALA A 2 -11.65 16.16 -16.49
C ALA A 2 -11.97 14.74 -16.00
N ASN A 3 -11.25 13.74 -16.50
CA ASN A 3 -11.24 12.41 -15.91
C ASN A 3 -10.71 12.60 -14.48
N SER A 4 -11.63 12.54 -13.51
CA SER A 4 -11.24 12.42 -12.11
C SER A 4 -10.35 11.19 -12.00
N PRO A 5 -9.21 11.24 -11.29
CA PRO A 5 -8.46 10.02 -11.04
C PRO A 5 -9.43 9.02 -10.43
N GLY A 6 -9.57 7.85 -11.07
CA GLY A 6 -10.29 6.73 -10.49
C GLY A 6 -9.83 6.53 -9.04
N GLY A 7 -10.74 6.15 -8.15
CA GLY A 7 -10.46 6.10 -6.71
C GLY A 7 -9.12 5.43 -6.40
N LEU A 8 -8.27 6.09 -5.61
CA LEU A 8 -6.98 5.56 -5.22
C LEU A 8 -7.15 4.50 -4.13
N ALA A 9 -6.46 3.38 -4.27
CA ALA A 9 -6.43 2.32 -3.27
C ALA A 9 -5.51 2.70 -2.09
N LEU A 10 -5.86 2.18 -0.92
CA LEU A 10 -5.02 2.17 0.28
C LEU A 10 -4.81 0.72 0.75
N PRO A 11 -3.91 -0.03 0.09
CA PRO A 11 -3.70 -1.45 0.33
C PRO A 11 -3.05 -1.76 1.67
N MET A 12 -3.40 -2.92 2.23
CA MET A 12 -2.77 -3.43 3.46
C MET A 12 -1.45 -4.13 3.15
N ILE A 13 -0.31 -3.58 3.59
CA ILE A 13 1.06 -4.05 3.33
C ILE A 13 1.74 -4.41 4.66
N TYR A 14 1.15 -5.33 5.41
CA TYR A 14 1.66 -5.69 6.73
C TYR A 14 2.88 -6.62 6.69
N ARG A 15 3.14 -7.36 5.59
CA ARG A 15 4.31 -8.25 5.50
C ARG A 15 5.56 -7.55 4.97
N LYS A 16 6.70 -7.83 5.61
CA LYS A 16 8.09 -7.42 5.27
C LYS A 16 8.71 -8.26 4.16
N ASP A 17 8.09 -9.38 3.79
CA ASP A 17 8.58 -10.24 2.71
C ASP A 17 8.02 -9.84 1.33
N ILE A 18 7.56 -8.58 1.22
CA ILE A 18 7.06 -7.94 -0.01
C ILE A 18 5.86 -8.60 -0.69
N GLN A 19 5.33 -9.70 -0.17
CA GLN A 19 4.29 -10.46 -0.87
C GLN A 19 3.01 -9.64 -1.11
N HIS A 20 2.59 -8.80 -0.16
CA HIS A 20 1.42 -7.94 -0.37
C HIS A 20 1.68 -6.86 -1.40
N SER A 21 2.88 -6.28 -1.39
CA SER A 21 3.30 -5.29 -2.40
C SER A 21 3.26 -5.89 -3.80
N GLU A 22 3.67 -7.16 -3.95
CA GLU A 22 3.58 -7.90 -5.21
C GLU A 22 2.15 -8.16 -5.65
N GLN A 23 1.27 -8.58 -4.73
CA GLN A 23 -0.15 -8.80 -5.06
C GLN A 23 -0.82 -7.55 -5.63
N TRP A 24 -0.60 -6.39 -4.99
CA TRP A 24 -1.17 -5.13 -5.45
C TRP A 24 -0.56 -4.63 -6.75
N TYR A 25 0.74 -4.84 -6.95
CA TYR A 25 1.39 -4.62 -8.24
C TYR A 25 0.76 -5.46 -9.35
N TYR A 26 0.57 -6.77 -9.13
CA TYR A 26 -0.04 -7.63 -10.15
C TYR A 26 -1.49 -7.27 -10.45
N LEU A 27 -2.25 -6.81 -9.45
CA LEU A 27 -3.61 -6.32 -9.67
C LEU A 27 -3.61 -5.03 -10.52
N SER A 28 -2.69 -4.10 -10.25
CA SER A 28 -2.51 -2.88 -11.05
C SER A 28 -2.09 -3.20 -12.48
N LEU A 29 -1.14 -4.13 -12.66
CA LEU A 29 -0.71 -4.60 -13.98
C LEU A 29 -1.84 -5.31 -14.72
N TYR A 30 -2.65 -6.11 -14.04
CA TYR A 30 -3.79 -6.78 -14.64
C TYR A 30 -4.78 -5.77 -15.22
N MET A 31 -5.11 -4.69 -14.50
CA MET A 31 -5.98 -3.63 -15.00
C MET A 31 -5.44 -3.01 -16.30
N TYR A 32 -4.16 -2.66 -16.33
CA TYR A 32 -3.50 -2.17 -17.54
C TYR A 32 -3.61 -3.16 -18.70
N LEU A 33 -3.37 -4.45 -18.44
CA LEU A 33 -3.46 -5.51 -19.46
C LEU A 33 -4.89 -5.79 -19.94
N GLN A 34 -5.91 -5.21 -19.30
CA GLN A 34 -7.32 -5.32 -19.69
C GLN A 34 -7.83 -4.01 -20.32
N ASP A 35 -6.94 -3.16 -20.80
CA ASP A 35 -7.25 -1.86 -21.42
C ASP A 35 -7.97 -0.88 -20.47
N TYR A 36 -7.76 -1.03 -19.16
CA TYR A 36 -8.15 -0.06 -18.14
C TYR A 36 -6.92 0.70 -17.62
N ASP A 37 -7.15 1.81 -16.92
CA ASP A 37 -6.08 2.45 -16.17
C ASP A 37 -5.55 1.53 -15.06
N PRO A 38 -4.22 1.51 -14.82
CA PRO A 38 -3.66 0.79 -13.69
C PRO A 38 -4.19 1.37 -12.38
N ILE A 39 -4.22 0.54 -11.33
CA ILE A 39 -4.67 1.00 -10.01
C ILE A 39 -3.72 2.07 -9.49
N GLY A 40 -4.29 3.20 -9.08
CA GLY A 40 -3.59 4.23 -8.34
C GLY A 40 -3.59 3.95 -6.84
N PHE A 41 -2.53 4.40 -6.17
CA PHE A 41 -2.32 4.17 -4.75
C PHE A 41 -2.08 5.50 -4.04
N MET A 42 -2.80 5.73 -2.95
CA MET A 42 -2.58 6.91 -2.12
C MET A 42 -1.48 6.67 -1.07
N GLY A 43 -1.23 5.41 -0.72
CA GLY A 43 -0.28 5.00 0.29
C GLY A 43 -0.33 3.50 0.53
N SER A 44 0.17 3.08 1.69
CA SER A 44 0.03 1.73 2.22
C SER A 44 -0.48 1.78 3.65
N LEU A 45 -1.28 0.79 4.03
CA LEU A 45 -1.81 0.59 5.37
C LEU A 45 -1.08 -0.57 6.06
N THR A 46 -0.54 -0.33 7.24
CA THR A 46 0.08 -1.37 8.09
C THR A 46 -0.68 -1.55 9.40
N GLU A 47 -0.25 -2.50 10.23
CA GLU A 47 -0.88 -2.79 11.54
C GLU A 47 0.09 -2.72 12.72
N SER A 48 1.27 -2.10 12.52
CA SER A 48 2.36 -2.08 13.49
C SER A 48 1.97 -1.45 14.83
N SER A 49 1.18 -0.36 14.85
CA SER A 49 0.69 0.24 16.09
C SER A 49 -0.36 -0.61 16.78
N ALA A 50 -1.29 -1.19 16.01
CA ALA A 50 -2.33 -2.07 16.53
C ALA A 50 -1.73 -3.31 17.23
N CYS A 51 -0.69 -3.87 16.62
CA CYS A 51 0.18 -4.91 17.17
C CYS A 51 0.79 -4.54 18.52
N LEU A 52 1.50 -3.40 18.58
CA LEU A 52 2.18 -2.92 19.79
C LEU A 52 1.20 -2.68 20.95
N GLU A 53 -0.02 -2.22 20.65
CA GLU A 53 -1.04 -1.95 21.66
C GLU A 53 -1.63 -3.20 22.29
N ARG A 54 -1.60 -4.33 21.58
CA ARG A 54 -2.12 -5.62 22.08
C ARG A 54 -1.01 -6.54 22.60
N ASP A 55 0.24 -6.10 22.54
CA ASP A 55 1.43 -6.92 22.81
C ASP A 55 1.39 -8.25 22.03
N ASP A 56 0.78 -8.21 20.85
CA ASP A 56 0.54 -9.39 20.03
C ASP A 56 0.29 -8.98 18.57
N CYS A 57 1.14 -9.52 17.68
CA CYS A 57 0.94 -9.52 16.24
C CYS A 57 0.57 -10.89 15.70
N ASN A 58 0.59 -11.93 16.54
CA ASN A 58 0.34 -13.29 16.10
C ASN A 58 -1.13 -13.43 15.75
N SER A 59 -1.45 -13.19 14.48
CA SER A 59 -2.70 -13.54 13.83
C SER A 59 -3.00 -15.06 13.84
N GLY A 60 -2.32 -15.85 14.68
CA GLY A 60 -2.36 -17.32 14.69
C GLY A 60 -1.66 -17.95 13.49
N LEU A 61 -1.01 -17.15 12.65
CA LEU A 61 -0.20 -17.58 11.52
C LEU A 61 1.29 -17.39 11.87
N PRO A 62 2.18 -18.32 11.49
CA PRO A 62 3.61 -18.23 11.77
C PRO A 62 4.33 -17.05 11.07
N ASP A 63 3.63 -16.31 10.22
CA ASP A 63 4.13 -15.19 9.43
C ASP A 63 3.45 -13.86 9.81
N ALA A 64 3.18 -13.68 11.11
CA ALA A 64 2.83 -12.38 11.66
C ALA A 64 3.99 -11.41 11.43
N ILE A 65 3.85 -10.61 10.39
CA ILE A 65 4.85 -9.64 10.00
C ILE A 65 4.21 -8.25 10.10
N ASP A 66 4.97 -7.34 10.68
CA ASP A 66 4.60 -6.02 11.20
C ASP A 66 5.39 -4.93 10.48
N ASN A 67 5.20 -4.83 9.16
CA ASN A 67 5.85 -3.78 8.38
C ASN A 67 5.55 -2.42 9.02
N LEU A 68 6.59 -1.61 9.25
CA LEU A 68 6.37 -0.23 9.64
C LEU A 68 5.67 0.48 8.49
N PRO A 69 4.84 1.49 8.77
CA PRO A 69 4.10 2.19 7.72
C PRO A 69 5.02 2.76 6.62
N SER A 70 6.24 3.16 6.97
CA SER A 70 7.24 3.60 5.99
C SER A 70 7.80 2.48 5.12
N GLU A 71 7.98 1.29 5.70
CA GLU A 71 8.50 0.12 4.98
C GLU A 71 7.45 -0.39 3.98
N GLY A 72 6.20 -0.56 4.42
CA GLY A 72 5.11 -0.96 3.53
C GLY A 72 4.90 0.02 2.37
N ARG A 73 5.09 1.32 2.62
CA ARG A 73 5.00 2.35 1.59
C ARG A 73 6.12 2.20 0.57
N LEU A 74 7.36 2.02 1.05
CA LEU A 74 8.53 1.89 0.19
C LEU A 74 8.50 0.61 -0.65
N GLU A 75 8.02 -0.50 -0.10
CA GLU A 75 7.88 -1.75 -0.84
C GLU A 75 6.88 -1.63 -1.99
N LEU A 76 5.68 -1.10 -1.71
CA LEU A 76 4.66 -0.90 -2.72
C LEU A 76 5.14 0.10 -3.78
N TRP A 77 5.70 1.23 -3.35
CA TRP A 77 6.26 2.23 -4.26
C TRP A 77 7.35 1.63 -5.14
N GLY A 78 8.30 0.90 -4.54
CA GLY A 78 9.37 0.24 -5.28
C GLY A 78 8.85 -0.72 -6.34
N ARG A 79 7.80 -1.48 -6.04
CA ARG A 79 7.16 -2.39 -7.01
C ARG A 79 6.47 -1.63 -8.14
N ILE A 80 5.58 -0.69 -7.82
CA ILE A 80 4.84 0.08 -8.82
C ILE A 80 5.75 0.89 -9.74
N MET A 81 6.82 1.48 -9.19
CA MET A 81 7.75 2.30 -9.95
C MET A 81 8.77 1.50 -10.76
N SER A 82 8.90 0.20 -10.53
CA SER A 82 9.77 -0.67 -11.30
C SER A 82 9.22 -1.00 -12.70
N ASP A 83 7.93 -0.76 -12.94
CA ASP A 83 7.26 -1.04 -14.20
C ASP A 83 6.61 0.23 -14.80
N PRO A 84 6.98 0.63 -16.04
CA PRO A 84 6.37 1.78 -16.70
C PRO A 84 4.85 1.64 -16.91
N ARG A 85 4.31 0.41 -16.95
CA ARG A 85 2.87 0.14 -17.15
C ARG A 85 2.03 0.42 -15.91
N THR A 86 2.64 0.37 -14.73
CA THR A 86 1.94 0.62 -13.47
C THR A 86 2.33 1.95 -12.84
N SER A 87 3.39 2.62 -13.30
CA SER A 87 3.88 3.88 -12.71
C SER A 87 3.20 5.14 -13.24
N TYR A 88 2.30 5.03 -14.20
CA TYR A 88 1.55 6.15 -14.78
C TYR A 88 0.05 5.86 -14.85
N ILE A 89 -0.78 6.86 -14.56
CA ILE A 89 -2.24 6.86 -14.76
C ILE A 89 -2.57 8.08 -15.60
N ASP A 90 -3.25 7.91 -16.74
CA ASP A 90 -3.61 9.02 -17.63
C ASP A 90 -2.43 9.95 -18.01
N GLY A 91 -1.21 9.40 -18.09
CA GLY A 91 0.01 10.16 -18.38
C GLY A 91 0.61 10.92 -17.20
N PHE A 92 0.00 10.85 -16.01
CA PHE A 92 0.56 11.36 -14.76
C PHE A 92 1.29 10.26 -14.02
N ARG A 93 2.49 10.58 -13.52
CA ARG A 93 3.23 9.67 -12.65
C ARG A 93 2.45 9.48 -11.35
N ILE A 94 2.29 8.23 -10.93
CA ILE A 94 1.71 7.96 -9.61
C ILE A 94 2.64 8.55 -8.55
N GLU A 95 2.06 9.21 -7.55
CA GLU A 95 2.77 9.62 -6.34
C GLU A 95 2.18 8.87 -5.16
N MET A 96 3.01 8.48 -4.20
CA MET A 96 2.58 7.77 -2.99
C MET A 96 2.85 8.62 -1.75
N PRO A 97 1.96 9.59 -1.46
CA PRO A 97 2.21 10.64 -0.47
C PRO A 97 2.11 10.15 0.97
N VAL A 98 1.36 9.08 1.27
CA VAL A 98 1.10 8.72 2.68
C VAL A 98 1.65 7.36 3.08
N SER A 99 2.19 7.33 4.30
CA SER A 99 2.59 6.17 5.08
C SER A 99 1.56 6.02 6.20
N THR A 100 0.72 4.97 6.18
CA THR A 100 -0.43 4.85 7.08
C THR A 100 -0.43 3.56 7.89
N ASP A 101 -0.99 3.61 9.11
CA ASP A 101 -0.96 2.51 10.07
C ASP A 101 -2.28 2.44 10.85
N ILE A 102 -2.74 1.23 11.15
CA ILE A 102 -3.92 0.98 11.99
C ILE A 102 -3.52 0.99 13.46
N SER A 103 -4.38 1.56 14.31
CA SER A 103 -4.26 1.56 15.78
C SER A 103 -5.63 1.25 16.41
N TRP A 104 -5.64 0.56 17.54
CA TRP A 104 -6.84 0.35 18.37
C TRP A 104 -7.17 1.60 19.20
N ASN A 105 -6.19 2.49 19.39
CA ASN A 105 -6.39 3.80 19.96
C ASN A 105 -6.78 4.81 18.87
N PRO A 106 -8.06 5.21 18.75
CA PRO A 106 -8.53 6.09 17.69
C PRO A 106 -7.90 7.49 17.70
N TRP A 107 -7.17 7.84 18.78
CA TRP A 107 -6.47 9.12 18.91
C TRP A 107 -5.01 9.08 18.42
N LYS A 108 -4.51 7.90 18.02
CA LYS A 108 -3.12 7.69 17.61
C LYS A 108 -3.04 7.60 16.08
N VAL A 109 -3.08 8.75 15.41
CA VAL A 109 -2.82 8.82 13.97
C VAL A 109 -1.31 8.96 13.77
N VAL A 110 -0.66 7.90 13.26
CA VAL A 110 0.77 7.96 12.90
C VAL A 110 0.89 8.57 11.52
N TYR A 111 1.19 9.87 11.47
CA TYR A 111 1.62 10.54 10.25
C TYR A 111 3.15 10.54 10.19
N SER A 112 3.72 9.77 9.27
CA SER A 112 5.13 9.89 8.89
C SER A 112 5.22 10.72 7.61
N PRO A 113 5.85 11.91 7.64
CA PRO A 113 6.03 12.77 6.46
C PRO A 113 6.96 12.15 5.42
#